data_AF-A0A1Q3F0E2-F1
#
_entry.id   AF-A0A1Q3F0E2-F1
#
_cell.length_a   1.000
_cell.length_b   1.000
_cell.length_c   1.000
_cell.angle_alpha   90.00
_cell.angle_beta   90.00
_cell.angle_gamma   90.00
#
_symmetry.space_group_name_H-M   'P 1'
#
loop_
_entity.id
_entity.type
_entity.pdbx_description
1 polymer ?
#
loop_
_entity_poly.entity_id
_entity_poly.type
_entity_poly.pdbx_seq_one_letter_code
_entity_poly.pdbx_strand_id
1 'polypeptide(L)'
;MFHNKIRNIIQETAERIEKLHVPYENEFKVQIHHLSLKEKSLLQEYLYAHEWNLGSARVLSMFKKARIISISEYVLRLHTKDTIQQVMNDLLEAEPILLAELISNSASELFTSLKDILHESFSTVLDDLLENPVVIPFNYLAQLEPHLTDKEIERVRLQHLELLLRKDCACTLQEAIGRQDQWRAEAKANSGTILGQMMRTIVHDTVCSFDVLLGGAEKLDANFSWKHYLCLLGIVAKATTSEYVNVLRVKGAVKNMFNKILTEGKFANLLLLMLTSREICATDESILGNYNSWYKYIIGEMTYRVDKAQFLTVMGLMNKLVPLEESVEILKVHSSVSISFPSLCMEHVVTFKNLCKSRIMKIEETKCRQEGVQPLDPDISIVIDSDDD
;
A
#
# COMPACT_ATOMS: atom_id res chain seq x y z
N MET A 1 -9.75 22.21 -52.55
CA MET A 1 -9.26 22.89 -51.34
C MET A 1 -9.52 22.09 -50.06
N PHE A 2 -10.77 21.70 -49.77
CA PHE A 2 -11.19 20.92 -48.60
C PHE A 2 -10.35 19.64 -48.33
N HIS A 3 -10.16 18.77 -49.32
CA HIS A 3 -9.34 17.57 -49.19
C HIS A 3 -7.85 17.84 -48.97
N ASN A 4 -7.31 18.95 -49.51
CA ASN A 4 -5.90 19.28 -49.32
C ASN A 4 -5.62 19.79 -47.91
N LYS A 5 -6.56 20.52 -47.29
CA LYS A 5 -6.41 20.99 -45.91
C LYS A 5 -6.45 19.84 -44.90
N ILE A 6 -7.41 18.91 -45.04
CA ILE A 6 -7.47 17.70 -44.21
C ILE A 6 -6.25 16.80 -44.47
N ARG A 7 -5.87 16.59 -45.74
CA ARG A 7 -4.68 15.82 -46.09
C ARG A 7 -3.41 16.43 -45.50
N ASN A 8 -3.26 17.75 -45.53
CA ASN A 8 -2.13 18.43 -44.90
C ASN A 8 -2.14 18.26 -43.38
N ILE A 9 -3.30 18.34 -42.71
CA ILE A 9 -3.39 18.10 -41.27
C ILE A 9 -3.05 16.64 -40.94
N ILE A 10 -3.54 15.68 -41.73
CA ILE A 10 -3.24 14.26 -41.58
C ILE A 10 -1.74 14.01 -41.81
N GLN A 11 -1.18 14.56 -42.87
CA GLN A 11 0.22 14.39 -43.24
C GLN A 11 1.16 15.08 -42.26
N GLU A 12 0.85 16.29 -41.82
CA GLU A 12 1.60 16.94 -40.75
C GLU A 12 1.44 16.19 -39.42
N THR A 13 0.27 15.62 -39.13
CA THR A 13 0.12 14.75 -37.95
C THR A 13 1.06 13.55 -38.09
N ALA A 14 1.06 12.85 -39.24
CA ALA A 14 1.96 11.73 -39.57
C ALA A 14 3.46 12.11 -39.46
N GLU A 15 3.86 13.26 -39.96
CA GLU A 15 5.25 13.74 -39.88
C GLU A 15 5.63 14.18 -38.45
N ARG A 16 4.67 14.63 -37.63
CA ARG A 16 4.86 14.95 -36.21
C ARG A 16 5.01 13.69 -35.35
N ILE A 17 4.34 12.60 -35.73
CA ILE A 17 4.44 11.27 -35.10
C ILE A 17 5.88 10.73 -35.16
N GLU A 18 6.62 10.98 -36.24
CA GLU A 18 8.01 10.54 -36.38
C GLU A 18 9.05 11.36 -35.60
N LYS A 19 8.73 12.61 -35.19
CA LYS A 19 9.76 13.59 -34.76
C LYS A 19 9.81 13.91 -33.26
N LEU A 20 8.92 13.34 -32.42
CA LEU A 20 8.93 13.45 -30.94
C LEU A 20 9.03 14.89 -30.35
N HIS A 21 8.80 15.93 -31.17
CA HIS A 21 8.76 17.33 -30.78
C HIS A 21 7.61 18.01 -31.51
N VAL A 22 7.00 19.00 -30.86
CA VAL A 22 5.95 19.83 -31.45
C VAL A 22 6.54 21.20 -31.85
N PRO A 23 7.32 21.32 -32.94
CA PRO A 23 7.58 22.64 -33.50
C PRO A 23 6.23 23.22 -33.93
N TYR A 24 5.96 24.47 -33.53
CA TYR A 24 4.73 25.22 -33.85
C TYR A 24 3.42 24.69 -33.21
N GLU A 25 3.47 24.23 -31.95
CA GLU A 25 2.28 23.82 -31.18
C GLU A 25 1.09 24.81 -31.27
N ASN A 26 1.38 26.11 -31.24
CA ASN A 26 0.35 27.15 -31.32
C ASN A 26 -0.29 27.23 -32.70
N GLU A 27 0.49 27.07 -33.78
CA GLU A 27 -0.05 27.08 -35.13
C GLU A 27 -0.95 25.87 -35.36
N PHE A 28 -0.53 24.68 -34.91
CA PHE A 28 -1.35 23.49 -34.99
C PHE A 28 -2.66 23.63 -34.21
N LYS A 29 -2.61 24.15 -32.97
CA LYS A 29 -3.81 24.46 -32.18
C LYS A 29 -4.76 25.40 -32.92
N VAL A 30 -4.24 26.45 -33.55
CA VAL A 30 -5.04 27.40 -34.33
C VAL A 30 -5.66 26.69 -35.55
N GLN A 31 -4.88 25.87 -36.27
CA GLN A 31 -5.38 25.16 -37.44
C GLN A 31 -6.55 24.23 -37.11
N ILE A 32 -6.42 23.40 -36.07
CA ILE A 32 -7.49 22.46 -35.67
C ILE A 32 -8.72 23.17 -35.10
N HIS A 33 -8.54 24.34 -34.46
CA HIS A 33 -9.64 25.11 -33.92
C HIS A 33 -10.54 25.71 -35.01
N HIS A 34 -9.94 26.13 -36.13
CA HIS A 34 -10.63 26.73 -37.29
C HIS A 34 -11.18 25.69 -38.29
N LEU A 35 -11.20 24.40 -37.93
CA LEU A 35 -11.88 23.40 -38.74
C LEU A 35 -13.40 23.55 -38.64
N SER A 36 -14.08 23.46 -39.78
CA SER A 36 -15.54 23.36 -39.84
C SER A 36 -16.02 22.04 -39.23
N LEU A 37 -17.30 21.97 -38.86
CA LEU A 37 -17.89 20.75 -38.27
C LEU A 37 -17.67 19.50 -39.14
N LYS A 38 -17.79 19.64 -40.46
CA LYS A 38 -17.56 18.54 -41.42
C LYS A 38 -16.09 18.11 -41.46
N GLU A 39 -15.16 19.06 -41.39
CA GLU A 39 -13.71 18.75 -41.32
C GLU A 39 -13.35 18.08 -40.00
N LYS A 40 -13.93 18.52 -38.88
CA LYS A 40 -13.75 17.89 -37.58
C LYS A 40 -14.27 16.45 -37.57
N SER A 41 -15.46 16.21 -38.14
CA SER A 41 -16.04 14.87 -38.25
C SER A 41 -15.16 13.92 -39.07
N LEU A 42 -14.65 14.37 -40.23
CA LEU A 42 -13.76 13.53 -41.05
C LEU A 42 -12.42 13.25 -40.37
N LEU A 43 -11.86 14.26 -39.70
CA LEU A 43 -10.64 14.08 -38.93
C LEU A 43 -10.86 13.12 -37.75
N GLN A 44 -11.99 13.23 -37.06
CA GLN A 44 -12.36 12.30 -36.00
C GLN A 44 -12.45 10.85 -36.50
N GLU A 45 -13.14 10.60 -37.62
CA GLU A 45 -13.19 9.28 -38.25
C GLU A 45 -11.79 8.75 -38.59
N TYR A 46 -10.92 9.61 -39.12
CA TYR A 46 -9.53 9.25 -39.42
C TYR A 46 -8.75 8.88 -38.15
N LEU A 47 -8.85 9.70 -37.09
CA LEU A 47 -8.17 9.47 -35.81
C LEU A 47 -8.64 8.19 -35.13
N TYR A 48 -9.91 7.82 -35.29
CA TYR A 48 -10.44 6.56 -34.76
C TYR A 48 -10.08 5.34 -35.60
N ALA A 49 -9.78 5.52 -36.89
CA ALA A 49 -9.37 4.43 -37.78
C ALA A 49 -7.88 4.12 -37.72
N HIS A 50 -7.06 5.02 -37.17
CA HIS A 50 -5.63 4.82 -36.98
C HIS A 50 -5.38 4.58 -35.48
N GLU A 51 -4.73 3.45 -35.15
CA GLU A 51 -4.36 3.08 -33.76
C GLU A 51 -3.44 4.13 -33.09
N TRP A 52 -2.92 3.86 -31.89
CA TRP A 52 -2.01 4.76 -31.15
C TRP A 52 -0.73 5.06 -31.94
N ASN A 53 -0.87 6.00 -32.85
CA ASN A 53 0.16 6.42 -33.78
C ASN A 53 -0.02 7.92 -33.96
N LEU A 54 -0.40 8.67 -32.91
CA LEU A 54 -0.61 10.14 -32.90
C LEU A 54 0.55 10.90 -32.24
N GLY A 55 1.60 10.17 -31.84
CA GLY A 55 2.90 10.72 -31.46
C GLY A 55 3.00 11.29 -30.04
N SER A 56 1.88 11.58 -29.36
CA SER A 56 1.84 11.84 -27.90
C SER A 56 0.43 12.06 -27.35
N ALA A 57 0.23 11.80 -26.05
CA ALA A 57 -0.97 12.21 -25.32
C ALA A 57 -1.25 13.73 -25.37
N ARG A 58 -0.20 14.55 -25.55
CA ARG A 58 -0.32 16.00 -25.70
C ARG A 58 -1.05 16.41 -26.97
N VAL A 59 -0.90 15.68 -28.06
CA VAL A 59 -1.65 15.90 -29.31
C VAL A 59 -3.13 15.55 -29.11
N LEU A 60 -3.44 14.45 -28.42
CA LEU A 60 -4.83 14.15 -28.04
C LEU A 60 -5.47 15.27 -27.22
N SER A 61 -4.72 15.86 -26.29
CA SER A 61 -5.18 16.98 -25.47
C SER A 61 -5.60 18.17 -26.33
N MET A 62 -4.88 18.43 -27.43
CA MET A 62 -5.22 19.47 -28.40
C MET A 62 -6.49 19.13 -29.20
N PHE A 63 -6.62 17.91 -29.71
CA PHE A 63 -7.82 17.47 -30.43
C PHE A 63 -9.06 17.51 -29.54
N LYS A 64 -8.93 17.10 -28.27
CA LYS A 64 -9.99 17.22 -27.26
C LYS A 64 -10.39 18.67 -27.04
N LYS A 65 -9.44 19.59 -26.83
CA LYS A 65 -9.72 21.03 -26.67
C LYS A 65 -10.41 21.63 -27.89
N ALA A 66 -10.12 21.13 -29.09
CA ALA A 66 -10.77 21.53 -30.33
C ALA A 66 -12.16 20.88 -30.55
N ARG A 67 -12.63 20.02 -29.61
CA ARG A 67 -13.88 19.24 -29.69
C ARG A 67 -13.94 18.33 -30.92
N ILE A 68 -12.82 17.69 -31.23
CA ILE A 68 -12.71 16.74 -32.35
C ILE A 68 -12.89 15.31 -31.86
N ILE A 69 -12.36 14.98 -30.67
CA ILE A 69 -12.44 13.65 -30.07
C ILE A 69 -12.99 13.73 -28.64
N SER A 70 -13.53 12.59 -28.19
CA SER A 70 -13.72 12.27 -26.78
C SER A 70 -12.64 11.25 -26.39
N ILE A 71 -11.96 11.46 -25.25
CA ILE A 71 -10.90 10.52 -24.83
C ILE A 71 -11.48 9.13 -24.52
N SER A 72 -12.67 9.07 -23.92
CA SER A 72 -13.38 7.82 -23.64
C SER A 72 -13.73 7.05 -24.90
N GLU A 73 -14.26 7.74 -25.92
CA GLU A 73 -14.59 7.10 -27.18
C GLU A 73 -13.32 6.67 -27.94
N TYR A 74 -12.26 7.49 -27.88
CA TYR A 74 -10.97 7.17 -28.49
C TYR A 74 -10.39 5.87 -27.91
N VAL A 75 -10.24 5.78 -26.59
CA VAL A 75 -9.68 4.60 -25.91
C VAL A 75 -10.50 3.34 -26.19
N LEU A 76 -11.83 3.45 -26.20
CA LEU A 76 -12.73 2.31 -26.46
C LEU A 76 -12.73 1.82 -27.91
N ARG A 77 -12.24 2.63 -28.85
CA ARG A 77 -12.11 2.24 -30.26
C ARG A 77 -10.77 1.60 -30.59
N LEU A 78 -9.80 1.63 -29.67
CA LEU A 78 -8.52 0.94 -29.84
C LEU A 78 -8.73 -0.59 -29.82
N HIS A 79 -8.02 -1.29 -30.69
CA HIS A 79 -8.27 -2.71 -30.98
C HIS A 79 -7.40 -3.68 -30.18
N THR A 80 -6.26 -3.23 -29.66
CA THR A 80 -5.30 -4.09 -28.97
C THR A 80 -5.06 -3.63 -27.54
N LYS A 81 -4.87 -4.58 -26.62
CA LYS A 81 -4.51 -4.27 -25.23
C LYS A 81 -3.23 -3.46 -25.12
N ASP A 82 -2.23 -3.80 -25.95
CA ASP A 82 -0.93 -3.13 -25.95
C ASP A 82 -1.05 -1.65 -26.34
N THR A 83 -1.85 -1.32 -27.36
CA THR A 83 -2.08 0.08 -27.73
C THR A 83 -2.86 0.83 -26.66
N ILE A 84 -3.88 0.21 -26.05
CA ILE A 84 -4.59 0.79 -24.91
C ILE A 84 -3.61 1.08 -23.77
N GLN A 85 -2.77 0.13 -23.39
CA GLN A 85 -1.82 0.31 -22.29
C GLN A 85 -0.78 1.39 -22.60
N GLN A 86 -0.30 1.49 -23.84
CA GLN A 86 0.58 2.59 -24.28
C GLN A 86 -0.09 3.96 -24.10
N VAL A 87 -1.34 4.11 -24.54
CA VAL A 87 -2.11 5.35 -24.33
C VAL A 87 -2.23 5.65 -22.84
N MET A 88 -2.62 4.65 -22.05
CA MET A 88 -2.84 4.83 -20.62
C MET A 88 -1.56 5.19 -19.87
N ASN A 89 -0.41 4.63 -20.26
CA ASN A 89 0.89 5.00 -19.71
C ASN A 89 1.21 6.47 -20.01
N ASP A 90 1.03 6.93 -21.25
CA ASP A 90 1.25 8.33 -21.61
C ASP A 90 0.30 9.28 -20.85
N LEU A 91 -0.95 8.85 -20.60
CA LEU A 91 -1.91 9.62 -19.80
C LEU A 91 -1.50 9.72 -18.33
N LEU A 92 -1.05 8.61 -17.73
CA LEU A 92 -0.55 8.53 -16.36
C LEU A 92 0.73 9.37 -16.18
N GLU A 93 1.59 9.41 -17.19
CA GLU A 93 2.88 10.10 -17.17
C GLU A 93 2.78 11.60 -17.50
N ALA A 94 1.81 12.05 -18.32
CA ALA A 94 1.89 13.41 -18.87
C ALA A 94 0.57 14.18 -18.98
N GLU A 95 -0.60 13.55 -18.92
CA GLU A 95 -1.89 14.23 -19.21
C GLU A 95 -2.97 13.94 -18.14
N PRO A 96 -2.84 14.52 -16.93
CA PRO A 96 -3.77 14.30 -15.82
C PRO A 96 -5.20 14.75 -16.14
N ILE A 97 -5.38 15.77 -16.99
CA ILE A 97 -6.70 16.29 -17.38
C ILE A 97 -7.47 15.25 -18.21
N LEU A 98 -6.80 14.58 -19.14
CA LEU A 98 -7.42 13.56 -19.98
C LEU A 98 -7.71 12.29 -19.16
N LEU A 99 -6.81 11.93 -18.25
CA LEU A 99 -7.02 10.82 -17.32
C LEU A 99 -8.22 11.09 -16.39
N ALA A 100 -8.36 12.31 -15.86
CA ALA A 100 -9.50 12.69 -15.02
C ALA A 100 -10.83 12.56 -15.77
N GLU A 101 -10.87 12.92 -17.05
CA GLU A 101 -12.06 12.75 -17.89
C GLU A 101 -12.41 11.27 -18.11
N LEU A 102 -11.41 10.41 -18.35
CA LEU A 102 -11.63 8.95 -18.42
C LEU A 102 -12.21 8.41 -17.12
N ILE A 103 -11.65 8.82 -15.98
CA ILE A 103 -12.12 8.42 -14.66
C ILE A 103 -13.57 8.87 -14.44
N SER A 104 -13.90 10.11 -14.77
CA SER A 104 -15.26 10.66 -14.63
C SER A 104 -16.26 9.87 -15.47
N ASN A 105 -15.91 9.59 -16.74
CA ASN A 105 -16.77 8.86 -17.65
C ASN A 105 -16.90 7.37 -17.31
N SER A 106 -15.91 6.76 -16.65
CA SER A 106 -15.97 5.36 -16.20
C SER A 106 -17.09 5.09 -15.19
N ALA A 107 -17.66 6.13 -14.55
CA ALA A 107 -18.81 5.97 -13.66
C ALA A 107 -20.11 5.69 -14.44
N SER A 108 -20.16 5.99 -15.75
CA SER A 108 -21.32 5.75 -16.58
C SER A 108 -21.47 4.27 -16.95
N GLU A 109 -22.71 3.77 -16.90
CA GLU A 109 -23.07 2.44 -17.40
C GLU A 109 -22.85 2.28 -18.92
N LEU A 110 -22.69 3.39 -19.65
CA LEU A 110 -22.39 3.38 -21.09
C LEU A 110 -20.93 2.98 -21.38
N PHE A 111 -20.06 3.03 -20.37
CA PHE A 111 -18.62 2.84 -20.52
C PHE A 111 -18.06 1.82 -19.53
N THR A 112 -18.75 0.69 -19.37
CA THR A 112 -18.37 -0.37 -18.41
C THR A 112 -16.94 -0.89 -18.62
N SER A 113 -16.51 -1.07 -19.87
CA SER A 113 -15.16 -1.51 -20.21
C SER A 113 -14.07 -0.50 -19.84
N LEU A 114 -14.38 0.79 -19.66
CA LEU A 114 -13.39 1.76 -19.16
C LEU A 114 -12.98 1.46 -17.72
N LYS A 115 -13.86 0.88 -16.90
CA LYS A 115 -13.52 0.50 -15.52
C LYS A 115 -12.43 -0.58 -15.52
N ASP A 116 -12.55 -1.57 -16.41
CA ASP A 116 -11.59 -2.66 -16.54
C ASP A 116 -10.25 -2.16 -17.08
N ILE A 117 -10.28 -1.29 -18.10
CA ILE A 117 -9.07 -0.66 -18.65
C ILE A 117 -8.35 0.15 -17.57
N LEU A 118 -9.06 1.02 -16.83
CA LEU A 118 -8.47 1.79 -15.75
C LEU A 118 -7.88 0.88 -14.66
N HIS A 119 -8.58 -0.21 -14.31
CA HIS A 119 -8.09 -1.17 -13.33
C HIS A 119 -6.81 -1.88 -13.79
N GLU A 120 -6.75 -2.35 -15.03
CA GLU A 120 -5.57 -2.98 -15.63
C GLU A 120 -4.39 -2.00 -15.68
N SER A 121 -4.63 -0.75 -16.08
CA SER A 121 -3.59 0.28 -16.13
C SER A 121 -3.10 0.72 -14.75
N PHE A 122 -3.98 0.90 -13.77
CA PHE A 122 -3.59 1.17 -12.39
C PHE A 122 -2.85 -0.01 -11.74
N SER A 123 -3.19 -1.24 -12.11
CA SER A 123 -2.46 -2.41 -11.65
C SER A 123 -1.04 -2.43 -12.21
N THR A 124 -0.89 -2.20 -13.52
CA THR A 124 0.39 -2.23 -14.24
C THR A 124 1.32 -1.15 -13.73
N VAL A 125 0.82 0.07 -13.55
CA VAL A 125 1.65 1.17 -13.06
C VAL A 125 2.17 0.94 -11.63
N LEU A 126 1.39 0.26 -10.79
CA LEU A 126 1.84 -0.13 -9.46
C LEU A 126 2.90 -1.23 -9.52
N ASP A 127 2.78 -2.19 -10.44
CA ASP A 127 3.82 -3.21 -10.67
C ASP A 127 5.13 -2.54 -11.10
N ASP A 128 5.07 -1.63 -12.07
CA ASP A 128 6.24 -0.87 -12.54
C ASP A 128 6.88 -0.05 -11.41
N LEU A 129 6.08 0.60 -10.55
CA LEU A 129 6.58 1.40 -9.43
C LEU A 129 7.19 0.56 -8.30
N LEU A 130 6.69 -0.67 -8.11
CA LEU A 130 7.23 -1.62 -7.14
C LEU A 130 8.56 -2.19 -7.60
N GLU A 131 8.71 -2.45 -8.91
CA GLU A 131 9.97 -2.90 -9.51
C GLU A 131 10.98 -1.75 -9.65
N ASN A 132 10.54 -0.58 -10.08
CA ASN A 132 11.36 0.61 -10.30
C ASN A 132 10.66 1.90 -9.81
N PRO A 133 11.00 2.39 -8.60
CA PRO A 133 10.37 3.58 -8.01
C PRO A 133 10.57 4.90 -8.78
N VAL A 134 11.36 4.92 -9.85
CA VAL A 134 11.69 6.09 -10.69
C VAL A 134 11.02 6.00 -12.08
N VAL A 135 10.24 4.96 -12.35
CA VAL A 135 9.63 4.71 -13.67
C VAL A 135 8.66 5.82 -14.11
N ILE A 136 8.01 6.52 -13.19
CA ILE A 136 7.17 7.68 -13.48
C ILE A 136 7.79 8.94 -12.88
N PRO A 137 7.78 10.07 -13.62
CA PRO A 137 8.37 11.33 -13.17
C PRO A 137 7.66 11.97 -11.95
N PHE A 138 6.41 11.63 -11.66
CA PHE A 138 5.62 12.24 -10.59
C PHE A 138 4.46 11.37 -10.08
N ASN A 139 3.89 11.75 -8.95
CA ASN A 139 2.67 11.15 -8.40
C ASN A 139 1.41 11.68 -9.12
N TYR A 140 0.88 10.91 -10.06
CA TYR A 140 -0.30 11.32 -10.84
C TYR A 140 -1.57 11.46 -10.00
N LEU A 141 -1.72 10.72 -8.89
CA LEU A 141 -2.90 10.83 -8.03
C LEU A 141 -3.05 12.26 -7.46
N ALA A 142 -1.93 12.87 -7.07
CA ALA A 142 -1.93 14.25 -6.60
C ALA A 142 -2.28 15.25 -7.73
N GLN A 143 -1.94 14.94 -8.98
CA GLN A 143 -2.30 15.78 -10.14
C GLN A 143 -3.76 15.61 -10.58
N LEU A 144 -4.41 14.50 -10.20
CA LEU A 144 -5.83 14.27 -10.50
C LEU A 144 -6.76 15.04 -9.56
N GLU A 145 -6.33 15.32 -8.32
CA GLU A 145 -7.15 15.98 -7.29
C GLU A 145 -7.84 17.27 -7.77
N PRO A 146 -7.18 18.21 -8.49
CA PRO A 146 -7.82 19.44 -8.95
C PRO A 146 -8.83 19.25 -10.09
N HIS A 147 -8.92 18.05 -10.66
CA HIS A 147 -9.68 17.75 -11.87
C HIS A 147 -10.83 16.76 -11.65
N LEU A 148 -10.94 16.20 -10.45
CA LEU A 148 -11.97 15.24 -10.06
C LEU A 148 -12.81 15.79 -8.90
N THR A 149 -14.04 15.29 -8.77
CA THR A 149 -14.83 15.51 -7.55
C THR A 149 -14.27 14.67 -6.39
N ASP A 150 -14.58 15.07 -5.16
CA ASP A 150 -14.15 14.35 -3.94
C ASP A 150 -14.50 12.85 -3.99
N LYS A 151 -15.71 12.53 -4.48
CA LYS A 151 -16.17 11.14 -4.62
C LYS A 151 -15.40 10.35 -5.67
N GLU A 152 -15.01 11.01 -6.76
CA GLU A 152 -14.26 10.35 -7.84
C GLU A 152 -12.82 10.08 -7.40
N ILE A 153 -12.15 11.05 -6.79
CA ILE A 153 -10.79 10.84 -6.30
C ILE A 153 -10.77 9.84 -5.14
N GLU A 154 -11.77 9.84 -4.26
CA GLU A 154 -11.91 8.83 -3.20
C GLU A 154 -12.04 7.42 -3.80
N ARG A 155 -12.90 7.23 -4.81
CA ARG A 155 -13.02 5.94 -5.51
C ARG A 155 -11.68 5.49 -6.11
N VAL A 156 -10.95 6.42 -6.74
CA VAL A 156 -9.63 6.11 -7.32
C VAL A 156 -8.65 5.71 -6.22
N ARG A 157 -8.56 6.46 -5.12
CA ARG A 157 -7.70 6.14 -3.97
C ARG A 157 -8.04 4.76 -3.38
N LEU A 158 -9.33 4.45 -3.20
CA LEU A 158 -9.78 3.14 -2.72
C LEU A 158 -9.39 2.01 -3.66
N GLN A 159 -9.54 2.21 -4.98
CA GLN A 159 -9.10 1.23 -5.96
C GLN A 159 -7.58 0.97 -5.87
N HIS A 160 -6.76 2.01 -5.69
CA HIS A 160 -5.32 1.85 -5.53
C HIS A 160 -4.94 1.18 -4.20
N LEU A 161 -5.68 1.50 -3.13
CA LEU A 161 -5.54 0.83 -1.84
C LEU A 161 -5.78 -0.68 -1.97
N GLU A 162 -6.88 -1.07 -2.61
CA GLU A 162 -7.22 -2.47 -2.85
C GLU A 162 -6.20 -3.17 -3.77
N LEU A 163 -5.70 -2.49 -4.80
CA LEU A 163 -4.66 -3.02 -5.69
C LEU A 163 -3.36 -3.28 -4.93
N LEU A 164 -2.86 -2.32 -4.14
CA LEU A 164 -1.64 -2.49 -3.33
C LEU A 164 -1.76 -3.65 -2.34
N LEU A 165 -2.93 -3.82 -1.72
CA LEU A 165 -3.20 -4.93 -0.82
C LEU A 165 -3.24 -6.30 -1.51
N ARG A 166 -3.16 -6.34 -2.85
CA ARG A 166 -3.06 -7.57 -3.66
C ARG A 166 -1.70 -7.72 -4.37
N LYS A 167 -0.72 -6.86 -4.08
CA LYS A 167 0.67 -6.98 -4.60
C LYS A 167 1.59 -7.65 -3.57
N ASP A 168 2.64 -8.34 -4.00
CA ASP A 168 3.60 -9.01 -3.11
C ASP A 168 2.99 -9.99 -2.08
N CYS A 169 1.98 -10.78 -2.48
CA CYS A 169 1.23 -11.67 -1.59
C CYS A 169 1.94 -13.00 -1.27
N ALA A 170 3.27 -13.07 -1.43
CA ALA A 170 4.02 -14.31 -1.25
C ALA A 170 4.15 -14.75 0.22
N CYS A 171 3.99 -13.83 1.18
CA CYS A 171 4.15 -14.11 2.60
C CYS A 171 2.79 -14.35 3.27
N THR A 172 2.71 -15.41 4.06
CA THR A 172 1.56 -15.69 4.93
C THR A 172 1.52 -14.76 6.14
N LEU A 173 0.38 -14.70 6.82
CA LEU A 173 0.22 -13.98 8.09
C LEU A 173 1.22 -14.44 9.17
N GLN A 174 1.62 -15.71 9.15
CA GLN A 174 2.60 -16.25 10.10
C GLN A 174 4.01 -15.73 9.81
N GLU A 175 4.42 -15.71 8.54
CA GLU A 175 5.73 -15.19 8.11
C GLU A 175 5.84 -13.67 8.31
N ALA A 176 4.71 -12.95 8.20
CA ALA A 176 4.67 -11.52 8.44
C ALA A 176 5.14 -11.12 9.84
N ILE A 177 4.94 -11.97 10.86
CA ILE A 177 5.41 -11.72 12.23
C ILE A 177 6.93 -11.53 12.27
N GLY A 178 7.68 -12.43 11.63
CA GLY A 178 9.14 -12.38 11.61
C GLY A 178 9.71 -11.30 10.69
N ARG A 179 8.93 -10.81 9.72
CA ARG A 179 9.38 -9.83 8.71
C ARG A 179 9.03 -8.38 9.03
N GLN A 180 8.29 -8.13 10.10
CA GLN A 180 7.74 -6.80 10.39
C GLN A 180 8.82 -5.70 10.47
N ASP A 181 9.93 -5.96 11.17
CA ASP A 181 11.01 -4.98 11.30
C ASP A 181 11.73 -4.70 9.97
N GLN A 182 11.93 -5.75 9.15
CA GLN A 182 12.50 -5.62 7.81
C GLN A 182 11.61 -4.74 6.93
N TRP A 183 10.30 -5.03 6.87
CA TRP A 183 9.38 -4.27 6.03
C TRP A 183 9.19 -2.84 6.50
N ARG A 184 9.29 -2.57 7.80
CA ARG A 184 9.32 -1.20 8.33
C ARG A 184 10.55 -0.43 7.84
N ALA A 185 11.72 -1.07 7.82
CA ALA A 185 12.94 -0.47 7.28
C ALA A 185 12.83 -0.19 5.77
N GLU A 186 12.28 -1.13 4.99
CA GLU A 186 11.99 -0.95 3.56
C GLU A 186 11.01 0.21 3.32
N ALA A 187 9.92 0.29 4.09
CA ALA A 187 8.95 1.38 4.01
C ALA A 187 9.58 2.74 4.31
N LYS A 188 10.48 2.81 5.30
CA LYS A 188 11.22 4.03 5.63
C LYS A 188 12.15 4.44 4.48
N ALA A 189 12.87 3.50 3.87
CA ALA A 189 13.73 3.76 2.71
C ALA A 189 12.91 4.27 1.51
N ASN A 190 11.72 3.71 1.29
CA ASN A 190 10.83 4.08 0.19
C ASN A 190 10.01 5.35 0.46
N SER A 191 10.06 5.92 1.66
CA SER A 191 9.21 7.06 2.04
C SER A 191 9.40 8.31 1.16
N GLY A 192 10.60 8.50 0.60
CA GLY A 192 10.94 9.63 -0.28
C GLY A 192 10.63 9.40 -1.77
N THR A 193 10.31 8.18 -2.19
CA THR A 193 10.08 7.83 -3.60
C THR A 193 8.69 8.25 -4.07
N ILE A 194 8.44 8.19 -5.38
CA ILE A 194 7.11 8.43 -5.96
C ILE A 194 6.09 7.44 -5.40
N LEU A 195 6.46 6.17 -5.25
CA LEU A 195 5.61 5.16 -4.61
C LEU A 195 5.25 5.56 -3.18
N GLY A 196 6.22 6.01 -2.37
CA GLY A 196 5.96 6.47 -1.01
C GLY A 196 5.05 7.70 -0.94
N GLN A 197 5.19 8.63 -1.89
CA GLN A 197 4.29 9.79 -2.02
C GLN A 197 2.88 9.38 -2.46
N MET A 198 2.78 8.42 -3.38
CA MET A 198 1.52 7.88 -3.87
C MET A 198 0.77 7.14 -2.76
N MET A 199 1.44 6.30 -1.97
CA MET A 199 0.85 5.63 -0.81
C MET A 199 0.26 6.63 0.20
N ARG A 200 0.94 7.76 0.46
CA ARG A 200 0.38 8.85 1.31
C ARG A 200 -0.86 9.49 0.71
N THR A 201 -0.90 9.65 -0.61
CA THR A 201 -2.06 10.22 -1.33
C THR A 201 -3.24 9.26 -1.32
N ILE A 202 -2.97 7.95 -1.44
CA ILE A 202 -3.96 6.88 -1.36
C ILE A 202 -4.67 6.90 -0.02
N VAL A 203 -3.93 7.02 1.10
CA VAL A 203 -4.50 6.96 2.45
C VAL A 203 -4.90 8.33 3.01
N HIS A 204 -5.13 9.31 2.15
CA HIS A 204 -5.47 10.69 2.56
C HIS A 204 -6.69 10.75 3.50
N ASP A 205 -7.76 10.02 3.19
CA ASP A 205 -8.83 9.78 4.17
C ASP A 205 -8.39 8.67 5.12
N THR A 206 -7.80 9.06 6.23
CA THR A 206 -7.25 8.13 7.22
C THR A 206 -8.32 7.23 7.84
N VAL A 207 -9.57 7.71 7.93
CA VAL A 207 -10.66 6.96 8.56
C VAL A 207 -11.13 5.86 7.64
N CYS A 208 -11.51 6.22 6.41
CA CYS A 208 -11.94 5.27 5.39
C CYS A 208 -10.82 4.25 5.10
N SER A 209 -9.58 4.72 4.98
CA SER A 209 -8.42 3.86 4.73
C SER A 209 -8.16 2.88 5.87
N PHE A 210 -8.27 3.32 7.13
CA PHE A 210 -8.10 2.43 8.28
C PHE A 210 -9.15 1.31 8.27
N ASP A 211 -10.41 1.65 8.02
CA ASP A 211 -11.52 0.69 8.00
C ASP A 211 -11.35 -0.32 6.85
N VAL A 212 -10.90 0.12 5.67
CA VAL A 212 -10.61 -0.76 4.52
C VAL A 212 -9.42 -1.68 4.79
N LEU A 213 -8.32 -1.14 5.35
CA LEU A 213 -7.14 -1.94 5.72
C LEU A 213 -7.53 -3.05 6.72
N LEU A 214 -8.27 -2.68 7.77
CA LEU A 214 -8.67 -3.64 8.78
C LEU A 214 -9.69 -4.65 8.25
N GLY A 215 -10.72 -4.19 7.55
CA GLY A 215 -11.72 -5.08 6.94
C GLY A 215 -11.13 -6.02 5.90
N GLY A 216 -10.08 -5.59 5.17
CA GLY A 216 -9.30 -6.45 4.29
C GLY A 216 -8.52 -7.51 5.05
N ALA A 217 -7.79 -7.12 6.09
CA ALA A 217 -6.99 -8.03 6.90
C ALA A 217 -7.84 -9.08 7.65
N GLU A 218 -9.02 -8.70 8.13
CA GLU A 218 -9.94 -9.61 8.84
C GLU A 218 -10.53 -10.72 7.96
N LYS A 219 -10.54 -10.55 6.64
CA LYS A 219 -10.98 -11.59 5.70
C LYS A 219 -9.99 -12.75 5.61
N LEU A 220 -8.72 -12.53 6.01
CA LEU A 220 -7.65 -13.53 5.99
C LEU A 220 -7.48 -14.19 4.60
N ASP A 221 -7.58 -13.39 3.55
CA ASP A 221 -7.39 -13.84 2.16
C ASP A 221 -5.92 -14.25 1.93
N ALA A 222 -5.71 -15.34 1.19
CA ALA A 222 -4.37 -15.78 0.78
C ALA A 222 -3.69 -14.78 -0.16
N ASN A 223 -4.46 -14.00 -0.91
CA ASN A 223 -3.97 -12.96 -1.81
C ASN A 223 -3.87 -11.59 -1.13
N PHE A 224 -3.76 -11.54 0.19
CA PHE A 224 -3.60 -10.31 0.96
C PHE A 224 -2.13 -9.99 1.25
N SER A 225 -1.72 -8.77 0.93
CA SER A 225 -0.36 -8.30 1.15
C SER A 225 -0.14 -7.76 2.55
N TRP A 226 0.45 -8.59 3.42
CA TRP A 226 0.80 -8.16 4.77
C TRP A 226 1.87 -7.07 4.79
N LYS A 227 2.79 -7.07 3.81
CA LYS A 227 3.81 -6.03 3.64
C LYS A 227 3.16 -4.67 3.37
N HIS A 228 2.28 -4.59 2.37
CA HIS A 228 1.60 -3.34 2.05
C HIS A 228 0.62 -2.92 3.13
N TYR A 229 -0.09 -3.87 3.76
CA TYR A 229 -0.94 -3.61 4.91
C TYR A 229 -0.19 -2.88 6.03
N LEU A 230 0.98 -3.38 6.44
CA LEU A 230 1.79 -2.78 7.51
C LEU A 230 2.33 -1.40 7.11
N CYS A 231 2.83 -1.27 5.88
CA CYS A 231 3.33 0.01 5.36
C CYS A 231 2.22 1.08 5.40
N LEU A 232 1.05 0.76 4.85
CA LEU A 232 -0.09 1.66 4.77
C LEU A 232 -0.68 1.95 6.16
N LEU A 233 -0.74 0.95 7.04
CA LEU A 233 -1.15 1.12 8.43
C LEU A 233 -0.25 2.11 9.18
N GLY A 234 1.07 2.03 8.98
CA GLY A 234 2.02 3.00 9.55
C GLY A 234 1.78 4.42 9.03
N ILE A 235 1.48 4.58 7.73
CA ILE A 235 1.16 5.91 7.18
C ILE A 235 -0.14 6.46 7.81
N VAL A 236 -1.19 5.63 7.88
CA VAL A 236 -2.49 5.99 8.48
C VAL A 236 -2.32 6.34 9.96
N ALA A 237 -1.61 5.51 10.73
CA ALA A 237 -1.38 5.73 12.16
C ALA A 237 -0.67 7.06 12.39
N LYS A 238 0.37 7.38 11.61
CA LYS A 238 1.08 8.66 11.72
C LYS A 238 0.18 9.88 11.45
N ALA A 239 -0.79 9.75 10.55
CA ALA A 239 -1.72 10.84 10.21
C ALA A 239 -2.93 10.93 11.17
N THR A 240 -3.26 9.84 11.86
CA THR A 240 -4.42 9.70 12.78
C THR A 240 -4.35 10.65 13.98
N THR A 241 -3.16 11.04 14.42
CA THR A 241 -2.94 11.84 15.64
C THR A 241 -3.40 13.29 15.54
N SER A 242 -3.75 13.74 14.34
CA SER A 242 -4.37 15.05 14.09
C SER A 242 -5.72 15.22 14.80
N GLU A 243 -6.47 14.13 15.03
CA GLU A 243 -7.80 14.18 15.63
C GLU A 243 -7.97 13.10 16.71
N TYR A 244 -8.27 13.54 17.93
CA TYR A 244 -8.43 12.64 19.09
C TYR A 244 -9.52 11.56 18.88
N VAL A 245 -10.58 11.88 18.13
CA VAL A 245 -11.65 10.90 17.84
C VAL A 245 -11.13 9.72 17.01
N ASN A 246 -10.18 9.95 16.12
CA ASN A 246 -9.58 8.91 15.28
C ASN A 246 -8.64 8.03 16.13
N VAL A 247 -7.92 8.62 17.08
CA VAL A 247 -7.14 7.86 18.08
C VAL A 247 -8.04 6.92 18.90
N LEU A 248 -9.21 7.41 19.35
CA LEU A 248 -10.18 6.57 20.05
C LEU A 248 -10.73 5.43 19.19
N ARG A 249 -10.98 5.69 17.89
CA ARG A 249 -11.40 4.65 16.93
C ARG A 249 -10.36 3.53 16.84
N VAL A 250 -9.09 3.87 16.66
CA VAL A 250 -8.00 2.88 16.58
C VAL A 250 -7.87 2.08 17.89
N LYS A 251 -7.92 2.74 19.05
CA LYS A 251 -7.95 2.05 20.37
C LYS A 251 -9.14 1.08 20.48
N GLY A 252 -10.32 1.51 20.01
CA GLY A 252 -11.53 0.69 19.98
C GLY A 252 -11.36 -0.55 19.10
N ALA A 253 -10.78 -0.40 17.90
CA ALA A 253 -10.52 -1.51 16.99
C ALA A 253 -9.56 -2.55 17.60
N VAL A 254 -8.44 -2.11 18.19
CA VAL A 254 -7.48 -3.00 18.86
C VAL A 254 -8.12 -3.75 20.03
N LYS A 255 -8.94 -3.06 20.83
CA LYS A 255 -9.74 -3.69 21.89
C LYS A 255 -10.68 -4.76 21.34
N ASN A 256 -11.37 -4.47 20.24
CA ASN A 256 -12.30 -5.41 19.62
C ASN A 256 -11.57 -6.66 19.08
N MET A 257 -10.39 -6.50 18.48
CA MET A 257 -9.54 -7.63 18.07
C MET A 257 -9.18 -8.51 19.26
N PHE A 258 -8.79 -7.93 20.39
CA PHE A 258 -8.49 -8.71 21.59
C PHE A 258 -9.71 -9.47 22.11
N ASN A 259 -10.87 -8.80 22.19
CA ASN A 259 -12.12 -9.46 22.59
C ASN A 259 -12.47 -10.63 21.67
N LYS A 260 -12.23 -10.48 20.36
CA LYS A 260 -12.44 -11.56 19.37
C LYS A 260 -11.53 -12.76 19.63
N ILE A 261 -10.31 -12.55 20.13
CA ILE A 261 -9.43 -13.65 20.57
C ILE A 261 -10.04 -14.36 21.78
N LEU A 262 -10.53 -13.62 22.77
CA LEU A 262 -11.15 -14.21 23.96
C LEU A 262 -12.40 -15.04 23.63
N THR A 263 -13.18 -14.60 22.63
CA THR A 263 -14.40 -15.29 22.19
C THR A 263 -14.12 -16.47 21.27
N GLU A 264 -13.23 -16.30 20.27
CA GLU A 264 -13.05 -17.30 19.21
C GLU A 264 -11.84 -18.22 19.41
N GLY A 265 -10.83 -17.79 20.17
CA GLY A 265 -9.61 -18.57 20.42
C GLY A 265 -8.77 -18.89 19.17
N LYS A 266 -8.96 -18.16 18.06
CA LYS A 266 -8.25 -18.41 16.80
C LYS A 266 -6.86 -17.78 16.80
N PHE A 267 -5.88 -18.55 16.35
CA PHE A 267 -4.50 -18.08 16.26
C PHE A 267 -4.34 -16.91 15.27
N ALA A 268 -5.05 -16.93 14.13
CA ALA A 268 -5.01 -15.83 13.16
C ALA A 268 -5.46 -14.49 13.77
N ASN A 269 -6.45 -14.48 14.67
CA ASN A 269 -6.88 -13.27 15.36
C ASN A 269 -5.78 -12.73 16.29
N LEU A 270 -5.00 -13.61 16.95
CA LEU A 270 -3.83 -13.20 17.72
C LEU A 270 -2.76 -12.60 16.81
N LEU A 271 -2.41 -13.27 15.70
CA LEU A 271 -1.39 -12.78 14.78
C LEU A 271 -1.75 -11.39 14.25
N LEU A 272 -3.01 -11.18 13.82
CA LEU A 272 -3.49 -9.89 13.35
C LEU A 272 -3.41 -8.81 14.44
N LEU A 273 -3.83 -9.12 15.67
CA LEU A 273 -3.71 -8.19 16.80
C LEU A 273 -2.25 -7.78 17.03
N MET A 274 -1.33 -8.76 17.03
CA MET A 274 0.08 -8.51 17.30
C MET A 274 0.71 -7.66 16.19
N LEU A 275 0.49 -7.99 14.91
CA LEU A 275 0.98 -7.19 13.79
C LEU A 275 0.47 -5.76 13.83
N THR A 276 -0.85 -5.58 13.95
CA THR A 276 -1.52 -4.28 13.94
C THR A 276 -1.01 -3.40 15.07
N SER A 277 -1.02 -3.93 16.30
CA SER A 277 -0.69 -3.16 17.48
C SER A 277 0.78 -2.81 17.53
N ARG A 278 1.68 -3.72 17.13
CA ARG A 278 3.12 -3.44 17.03
C ARG A 278 3.40 -2.34 16.03
N GLU A 279 2.75 -2.36 14.86
CA GLU A 279 3.00 -1.35 13.84
C GLU A 279 2.57 0.03 14.30
N ILE A 280 1.40 0.12 14.95
CA ILE A 280 0.91 1.38 15.51
C ILE A 280 1.86 1.86 16.63
N CYS A 281 2.26 0.98 17.56
CA CYS A 281 3.18 1.33 18.65
C CYS A 281 4.54 1.81 18.14
N ALA A 282 5.06 1.20 17.07
CA ALA A 282 6.35 1.57 16.47
C ALA A 282 6.27 2.88 15.66
N THR A 283 5.08 3.20 15.14
CA THR A 283 4.86 4.39 14.32
C THR A 283 4.62 5.63 15.15
N ASP A 284 3.70 5.57 16.12
CA ASP A 284 3.30 6.72 16.93
C ASP A 284 2.81 6.29 18.33
N GLU A 285 3.64 6.56 19.33
CA GLU A 285 3.36 6.21 20.72
C GLU A 285 2.17 6.96 21.31
N SER A 286 1.72 8.08 20.73
CA SER A 286 0.57 8.82 21.25
C SER A 286 -0.76 8.06 21.09
N ILE A 287 -0.80 7.04 20.21
CA ILE A 287 -1.99 6.23 19.98
C ILE A 287 -2.09 5.11 21.01
N LEU A 288 -1.14 4.18 21.05
CA LEU A 288 -1.22 3.00 21.92
C LEU A 288 -0.19 3.00 23.07
N GLY A 289 0.68 4.01 23.14
CA GLY A 289 1.93 3.94 23.89
C GLY A 289 3.01 3.18 23.12
N ASN A 290 4.19 3.04 23.72
CA ASN A 290 5.18 2.10 23.23
C ASN A 290 4.72 0.65 23.40
N TYR A 291 5.34 -0.26 22.65
CA TYR A 291 4.94 -1.66 22.63
C TYR A 291 5.02 -2.34 24.02
N ASN A 292 6.00 -1.99 24.86
CA ASN A 292 6.11 -2.53 26.22
C ASN A 292 4.89 -2.15 27.07
N SER A 293 4.52 -0.88 27.07
CA SER A 293 3.37 -0.35 27.81
C SER A 293 2.06 -0.96 27.32
N TRP A 294 1.89 -1.03 26.00
CA TRP A 294 0.71 -1.66 25.38
C TRP A 294 0.63 -3.15 25.74
N TYR A 295 1.73 -3.90 25.60
CA TYR A 295 1.79 -5.33 25.89
C TYR A 295 1.52 -5.62 27.37
N LYS A 296 2.10 -4.82 28.26
CA LYS A 296 1.82 -4.88 29.70
C LYS A 296 0.34 -4.68 29.98
N TYR A 297 -0.29 -3.67 29.39
CA TYR A 297 -1.69 -3.38 29.63
C TYR A 297 -2.63 -4.48 29.07
N ILE A 298 -2.38 -4.96 27.85
CA ILE A 298 -3.27 -5.91 27.17
C ILE A 298 -3.03 -7.35 27.62
N ILE A 299 -1.77 -7.81 27.60
CA ILE A 299 -1.38 -9.20 27.87
C ILE A 299 -0.89 -9.38 29.30
N GLY A 300 -0.14 -8.43 29.85
CA GLY A 300 0.40 -8.50 31.20
C GLY A 300 -0.70 -8.40 32.27
N GLU A 301 -1.52 -7.36 32.21
CA GLU A 301 -2.57 -7.08 33.20
C GLU A 301 -3.89 -7.78 32.87
N MET A 302 -4.03 -8.32 31.65
CA MET A 302 -5.26 -8.96 31.17
C MET A 302 -6.48 -8.05 31.41
N THR A 303 -6.34 -6.76 31.08
CA THR A 303 -7.20 -5.66 31.55
C THR A 303 -8.70 -5.86 31.30
N TYR A 304 -9.08 -6.72 30.36
CA TYR A 304 -10.48 -7.03 30.05
C TYR A 304 -11.12 -8.12 30.92
N ARG A 305 -10.55 -8.41 32.10
CA ARG A 305 -11.07 -9.39 33.08
C ARG A 305 -11.28 -10.77 32.46
N VAL A 306 -10.17 -11.33 32.00
CA VAL A 306 -10.09 -12.64 31.36
C VAL A 306 -10.35 -13.76 32.39
N ASP A 307 -11.28 -14.67 32.07
CA ASP A 307 -11.52 -15.84 32.92
C ASP A 307 -10.42 -16.91 32.79
N LYS A 308 -10.48 -17.98 33.60
CA LYS A 308 -9.45 -19.02 33.58
C LYS A 308 -9.34 -19.72 32.21
N ALA A 309 -10.46 -20.02 31.55
CA ALA A 309 -10.43 -20.73 30.27
C ALA A 309 -9.88 -19.82 29.16
N GLN A 310 -10.32 -18.57 29.13
CA GLN A 310 -9.81 -17.56 28.20
C GLN A 310 -8.32 -17.28 28.41
N PHE A 311 -7.85 -17.25 29.67
CA PHE A 311 -6.44 -17.09 30.00
C PHE A 311 -5.61 -18.23 29.41
N LEU A 312 -6.05 -19.48 29.61
CA LEU A 312 -5.37 -20.65 29.07
C LEU A 312 -5.34 -20.63 27.54
N THR A 313 -6.44 -20.20 26.90
CA THR A 313 -6.50 -19.98 25.45
C THR A 313 -5.46 -18.97 25.00
N VAL A 314 -5.42 -17.78 25.60
CA VAL A 314 -4.44 -16.73 25.25
C VAL A 314 -3.01 -17.24 25.43
N MET A 315 -2.69 -17.86 26.56
CA MET A 315 -1.35 -18.41 26.79
C MET A 315 -0.97 -19.51 25.79
N GLY A 316 -1.92 -20.38 25.43
CA GLY A 316 -1.73 -21.39 24.40
C GLY A 316 -1.43 -20.80 23.02
N LEU A 317 -2.12 -19.71 22.65
CA LEU A 317 -1.86 -18.98 21.41
C LEU A 317 -0.52 -18.23 21.46
N MET A 318 -0.17 -17.62 22.60
CA MET A 318 1.11 -16.95 22.79
C MET A 318 2.29 -17.92 22.69
N ASN A 319 2.17 -19.15 23.22
CA ASN A 319 3.19 -20.19 23.02
C ASN A 319 3.39 -20.56 21.54
N LYS A 320 2.31 -20.56 20.74
CA LYS A 320 2.37 -20.79 19.28
C LYS A 320 2.97 -19.61 18.51
N LEU A 321 2.91 -18.40 19.05
CA LEU A 321 3.50 -17.20 18.45
C LEU A 321 5.03 -17.21 18.56
N VAL A 322 5.60 -17.64 19.68
CA VAL A 322 7.05 -17.54 19.96
C VAL A 322 7.95 -18.07 18.83
N PRO A 323 7.69 -19.25 18.22
CA PRO A 323 8.53 -19.75 17.14
C PRO A 323 8.54 -18.88 15.88
N LEU A 324 7.53 -18.03 15.68
CA LEU A 324 7.41 -17.14 14.52
C LEU A 324 8.16 -15.81 14.72
N GLU A 325 8.58 -15.49 15.95
CA GLU A 325 9.28 -14.25 16.25
C GLU A 325 10.74 -14.33 15.81
N GLU A 326 11.19 -13.28 15.13
CA GLU A 326 12.59 -13.05 14.76
C GLU A 326 13.19 -11.81 15.46
N SER A 327 12.34 -10.99 16.10
CA SER A 327 12.77 -9.77 16.78
C SER A 327 13.11 -10.04 18.24
N VAL A 328 14.41 -9.91 18.56
CA VAL A 328 14.93 -10.07 19.94
C VAL A 328 14.31 -9.05 20.89
N GLU A 329 14.09 -7.82 20.44
CA GLU A 329 13.50 -6.75 21.26
C GLU A 329 12.06 -7.10 21.68
N ILE A 330 11.26 -7.61 20.74
CA ILE A 330 9.89 -8.07 21.00
C ILE A 330 9.88 -9.23 22.01
N LEU A 331 10.76 -10.23 21.83
CA LEU A 331 10.87 -11.37 22.74
C LEU A 331 11.37 -10.97 24.14
N LYS A 332 12.23 -9.94 24.23
CA LYS A 332 12.64 -9.35 25.52
C LYS A 332 11.46 -8.72 26.23
N VAL A 333 10.57 -8.01 25.52
CA VAL A 333 9.31 -7.50 26.11
C VAL A 333 8.44 -8.66 26.60
N HIS A 334 8.21 -9.68 25.78
CA HIS A 334 7.37 -10.85 26.12
C HIS A 334 7.86 -11.61 27.36
N SER A 335 9.18 -11.77 27.50
CA SER A 335 9.77 -12.50 28.63
C SER A 335 9.85 -11.67 29.92
N SER A 336 10.08 -10.36 29.81
CA SER A 336 10.30 -9.47 30.96
C SER A 336 8.99 -8.99 31.61
N VAL A 337 7.95 -8.71 30.82
CA VAL A 337 6.69 -8.19 31.36
C VAL A 337 6.03 -9.20 32.31
N SER A 338 5.59 -8.72 33.47
CA SER A 338 4.83 -9.53 34.43
C SER A 338 3.42 -9.80 33.90
N ILE A 339 2.99 -11.07 33.95
CA ILE A 339 1.67 -11.49 33.53
C ILE A 339 0.86 -11.86 34.78
N SER A 340 -0.29 -11.23 34.93
CA SER A 340 -1.29 -11.54 35.94
C SER A 340 -2.00 -12.82 35.54
N PHE A 341 -2.06 -13.80 36.45
CA PHE A 341 -2.61 -15.12 36.15
C PHE A 341 -3.64 -15.54 37.21
N PRO A 342 -4.69 -16.28 36.81
CA PRO A 342 -5.60 -16.95 37.74
C PRO A 342 -4.90 -18.00 38.60
N SER A 343 -5.56 -18.41 39.69
CA SER A 343 -5.05 -19.46 40.57
C SER A 343 -4.73 -20.76 39.78
N LEU A 344 -3.58 -21.36 40.09
CA LEU A 344 -3.07 -22.58 39.46
C LEU A 344 -2.68 -22.45 37.97
N CYS A 345 -2.46 -21.23 37.46
CA CYS A 345 -2.03 -21.00 36.07
C CYS A 345 -0.58 -20.53 35.91
N MET A 346 0.19 -20.45 37.00
CA MET A 346 1.57 -19.95 37.01
C MET A 346 2.50 -20.71 36.05
N GLU A 347 2.35 -22.05 35.97
CA GLU A 347 3.17 -22.91 35.11
C GLU A 347 3.10 -22.50 33.62
N HIS A 348 1.93 -22.08 33.14
CA HIS A 348 1.75 -21.63 31.76
C HIS A 348 2.52 -20.34 31.47
N VAL A 349 2.57 -19.42 32.43
CA VAL A 349 3.36 -18.18 32.32
C VAL A 349 4.86 -18.48 32.32
N VAL A 350 5.31 -19.36 33.22
CA VAL A 350 6.72 -19.79 33.29
C VAL A 350 7.14 -20.46 31.99
N THR A 351 6.31 -21.36 31.46
CA THR A 351 6.54 -22.05 30.19
C THR A 351 6.70 -21.07 29.04
N PHE A 352 5.75 -20.12 28.90
CA PHE A 352 5.81 -19.08 27.87
C PHE A 352 7.08 -18.23 27.96
N LYS A 353 7.44 -17.78 29.17
CA LYS A 353 8.65 -16.97 29.37
C LYS A 353 9.93 -17.74 29.05
N ASN A 354 9.99 -19.02 29.40
CA ASN A 354 11.13 -19.88 29.07
C ASN A 354 11.24 -20.13 27.56
N LEU A 355 10.12 -20.31 26.86
CA LEU A 355 10.09 -20.38 25.39
C LEU A 355 10.66 -19.10 24.76
N CYS A 356 10.25 -17.93 25.26
CA CYS A 356 10.78 -16.65 24.77
C CYS A 356 12.31 -16.56 24.96
N LYS A 357 12.81 -16.88 26.16
CA LYS A 357 14.26 -16.88 26.45
C LYS A 357 15.04 -17.86 25.57
N SER A 358 14.52 -19.08 25.39
CA SER A 358 15.12 -20.08 24.50
C SER A 358 15.17 -19.61 23.05
N ARG A 359 14.11 -18.93 22.57
CA ARG A 359 14.07 -18.37 21.23
C ARG A 359 15.08 -17.23 21.05
N ILE A 360 15.23 -16.34 22.03
CA ILE A 360 16.26 -15.29 22.01
C ILE A 360 17.65 -15.90 21.84
N MET A 361 18.01 -16.88 22.67
CA MET A 361 19.30 -17.56 22.57
C MET A 361 19.54 -18.16 21.18
N LYS A 362 18.53 -18.83 20.60
CA LYS A 362 18.63 -19.40 19.25
C LYS A 362 18.88 -18.34 18.18
N ILE A 363 18.22 -17.18 18.26
CA ILE A 363 18.42 -16.09 17.30
C ILE A 363 19.82 -15.50 17.43
N GLU A 364 20.25 -15.22 18.66
CA GLU A 364 21.58 -14.66 18.96
C GLU A 364 22.71 -15.63 18.53
N GLU A 365 22.59 -16.92 18.85
CA GLU A 365 23.54 -17.96 18.37
C GLU A 365 23.61 -18.01 16.85
N THR A 366 22.48 -17.90 16.16
CA THR A 366 22.43 -17.92 14.69
C THR A 366 23.14 -16.71 14.10
N LYS A 367 22.97 -15.51 14.70
CA LYS A 367 23.68 -14.29 14.29
C LYS A 367 25.19 -14.40 14.51
N CYS A 368 25.62 -14.85 15.68
CA CYS A 368 27.05 -15.07 15.97
C CYS A 368 27.70 -16.00 14.93
N ARG A 369 27.03 -17.10 14.58
CA ARG A 369 27.51 -18.04 13.54
C ARG A 369 27.60 -17.41 12.15
N GLN A 370 26.67 -16.52 11.79
CA GLN A 370 26.67 -15.83 10.49
C GLN A 370 27.76 -14.75 10.41
N GLU A 371 28.09 -14.13 11.54
CA GLU A 371 29.11 -13.07 11.66
C GLU A 371 30.53 -13.63 11.90
N GLY A 372 30.70 -14.95 12.01
CA GLY A 372 31.99 -15.60 12.29
C GLY A 372 32.50 -15.36 13.73
N VAL A 373 31.62 -14.92 14.63
CA VAL A 373 31.92 -14.70 16.05
C VAL A 373 31.52 -15.96 16.82
N GLN A 374 32.44 -16.55 17.59
CA GLN A 374 32.07 -17.67 18.46
C GLN A 374 31.04 -17.18 19.51
N PRO A 375 29.93 -17.91 19.74
CA PRO A 375 29.02 -17.57 20.82
C PRO A 375 29.78 -17.61 22.15
N LEU A 376 29.62 -16.56 22.96
CA LEU A 376 30.18 -16.49 24.32
C LEU A 376 29.59 -17.63 25.14
N ASP A 377 30.46 -18.52 25.60
CA ASP A 377 30.13 -19.63 26.49
C ASP A 377 29.67 -19.05 27.84
N PRO A 378 28.44 -19.32 28.32
CA PRO A 378 27.91 -18.73 29.54
C PRO A 378 28.66 -19.15 30.83
N ASP A 379 29.59 -20.11 30.75
CA ASP A 379 30.33 -20.67 31.90
C ASP A 379 31.77 -20.15 32.07
N ILE A 380 32.20 -19.11 31.34
CA ILE A 380 33.49 -18.48 31.61
C ILE A 380 33.35 -17.49 32.78
N SER A 381 33.41 -18.03 33.99
CA SER A 381 33.78 -17.27 35.20
C SER A 381 35.18 -16.70 34.99
N ILE A 382 35.28 -15.41 34.71
CA ILE A 382 36.54 -14.67 34.78
C ILE A 382 36.91 -14.61 36.27
N VAL A 383 37.70 -15.57 36.73
CA VAL A 383 38.43 -15.44 37.99
C VAL A 383 39.54 -14.43 37.72
N ILE A 384 39.38 -13.23 38.26
CA ILE A 384 40.48 -12.27 38.36
C ILE A 384 41.28 -12.71 39.59
N ASP A 385 42.34 -13.47 39.36
CA ASP A 385 43.37 -13.65 40.39
C ASP A 385 43.99 -12.28 40.65
N SER A 386 43.82 -11.82 41.88
CA SER A 386 44.44 -10.60 42.40
C SER A 386 45.72 -11.02 43.10
N ASP A 387 46.78 -11.17 42.31
CA ASP A 387 48.14 -11.23 42.82
C ASP A 387 48.78 -9.87 42.58
N ASP A 388 48.88 -9.08 43.66
CA ASP A 388 49.90 -8.04 43.84
C ASP A 388 49.99 -7.74 45.36
N ASP A 389 50.94 -8.41 46.01
CA ASP A 389 51.64 -7.98 47.24
C ASP A 389 53.14 -7.88 46.92
#